data_AF-L8LWJ0-F1
#
_entry.id   AF-L8LWJ0-F1
#
_cell.length_a   1.000
_cell.length_b   1.000
_cell.length_c   1.000
_cell.angle_alpha   90.00
_cell.angle_beta   90.00
_cell.angle_gamma   90.00
#
_symmetry.space_group_name_H-M   'P 1'
#
loop_
_entity.id
_entity.type
_entity.pdbx_description
1 polymer ?
#
loop_
_entity_poly.entity_id
_entity_poly.type
_entity_poly.pdbx_seq_one_letter_code
_entity_poly.pdbx_strand_id
1 'polypeptide(L)'
;MNAKIKLPDRAAAIPEIEVPIQRNSESDIQPLSTVSDSGHALIGSQPGDVTVKVSGFNIVEIPSVVICQARQSTNFDRGYTDQFAIQVIETATTFIRFRVRRIDDGTGSSGWGQNLRVDILVIN
;
A
#
# COMPACT_ATOMS: atom_id res chain seq x y z
N MET A 1 -4.05 33.56 32.05
CA MET A 1 -4.56 32.18 32.11
C MET A 1 -3.86 31.37 31.03
N ASN A 2 -3.02 30.40 31.40
CA ASN A 2 -2.37 29.51 30.43
C ASN A 2 -3.19 28.24 30.29
N ALA A 3 -3.92 28.09 29.19
CA ALA A 3 -4.59 26.84 28.86
C ALA A 3 -3.53 25.80 28.44
N LYS A 4 -3.36 24.74 29.24
CA LYS A 4 -2.57 23.57 28.85
C LYS A 4 -3.39 22.79 27.82
N ILE A 5 -2.97 22.82 26.55
CA ILE A 5 -3.50 21.94 25.51
C ILE A 5 -3.07 20.52 25.86
N LYS A 6 -4.01 19.67 26.24
CA LYS A 6 -3.77 18.23 26.38
C LYS A 6 -3.64 17.67 24.96
N LEU A 7 -2.43 17.29 24.57
CA LEU A 7 -2.24 16.53 23.34
C LEU A 7 -3.05 15.23 23.45
N PRO A 8 -3.75 14.81 22.38
CA PRO A 8 -4.48 13.55 22.39
C PRO A 8 -3.51 12.41 22.71
N ASP A 9 -4.00 11.40 23.43
CA ASP A 9 -3.24 10.19 23.71
C ASP A 9 -2.74 9.60 22.38
N ARG A 10 -1.51 9.06 22.38
CA ARG A 10 -0.91 8.44 21.18
C ARG A 10 -1.92 7.46 20.58
N ALA A 11 -2.24 7.64 19.30
CA ALA A 11 -3.09 6.71 18.57
C ALA A 11 -2.55 5.28 18.72
N ALA A 12 -3.45 4.31 18.83
CA ALA A 12 -3.08 2.90 18.87
C ALA A 12 -2.16 2.55 17.70
N ALA A 13 -1.18 1.67 17.93
CA ALA A 13 -0.25 1.25 16.90
C ALA A 13 -1.02 0.55 15.76
N ILE A 14 -0.77 0.99 14.53
CA ILE A 14 -1.33 0.36 13.33
C ILE A 14 -0.60 -0.98 13.13
N PRO A 15 -1.32 -2.11 12.95
CA PRO A 15 -0.69 -3.40 12.74
C PRO A 15 0.17 -3.40 11.46
N GLU A 16 1.28 -4.15 11.47
CA GLU A 16 2.13 -4.37 10.30
C GLU A 16 1.99 -5.81 9.81
N ILE A 17 1.90 -5.99 8.49
CA ILE A 17 1.97 -7.29 7.81
C ILE A 17 3.12 -7.28 6.81
N GLU A 18 3.70 -8.45 6.54
CA GLU A 18 4.71 -8.63 5.50
C GLU A 18 4.17 -9.54 4.39
N VAL A 19 4.33 -9.10 3.14
CA VAL A 19 3.88 -9.84 1.95
C VAL A 19 4.96 -9.77 0.85
N PRO A 20 5.13 -10.83 0.04
CA PRO A 20 6.06 -10.78 -1.08
C PRO A 20 5.48 -9.99 -2.26
N ILE A 21 6.33 -9.30 -3.03
CA ILE A 21 5.95 -8.80 -4.36
C ILE A 21 5.67 -9.95 -5.32
N GLN A 22 4.58 -9.83 -6.06
CA GLN A 22 4.22 -10.69 -7.19
C GLN A 22 4.52 -9.96 -8.49
N ARG A 23 5.43 -10.49 -9.30
CA ARG A 23 5.75 -9.94 -10.63
C ARG A 23 4.91 -10.64 -11.69
N ASN A 24 4.45 -9.90 -12.70
CA ASN A 24 3.85 -10.52 -13.86
C ASN A 24 4.97 -11.21 -14.67
N SER A 25 4.69 -12.34 -15.30
CA SER A 25 5.61 -12.98 -16.25
C SER A 25 6.06 -11.97 -17.31
N GLU A 26 7.36 -11.95 -17.61
CA GLU A 26 8.10 -10.91 -18.37
C GLU A 26 7.64 -10.60 -19.81
N SER A 27 6.45 -10.99 -20.26
CA SER A 27 6.13 -11.03 -21.69
C SER A 27 5.59 -9.75 -22.35
N ASP A 28 5.13 -8.71 -21.65
CA ASP A 28 4.29 -7.70 -22.36
C ASP A 28 4.54 -6.22 -22.09
N ILE A 29 5.62 -5.83 -21.40
CA ILE A 29 5.95 -4.41 -21.27
C ILE A 29 7.46 -4.25 -21.33
N GLN A 30 7.98 -3.70 -22.43
CA GLN A 30 9.29 -3.06 -22.39
C GLN A 30 9.19 -1.94 -21.35
N PRO A 31 9.88 -2.02 -20.20
CA PRO A 31 9.77 -0.97 -19.20
C PRO A 31 10.13 0.36 -19.86
N LEU A 32 9.33 1.39 -19.61
CA LEU A 32 9.76 2.76 -19.87
C LEU A 32 11.17 2.88 -19.26
N SER A 33 12.13 3.50 -19.94
CA SER A 33 13.56 3.42 -19.56
C SER A 33 13.89 3.88 -18.13
N THR A 34 12.93 4.47 -17.41
CA THR A 34 13.02 4.94 -16.03
C THR A 34 12.36 3.99 -15.00
N VAL A 35 11.65 2.94 -15.43
CA VAL A 35 11.02 1.97 -14.52
C VAL A 35 12.06 0.94 -14.09
N SER A 36 12.37 0.93 -12.80
CA SER A 36 13.41 0.08 -12.23
C SER A 36 12.87 -1.26 -11.69
N ASP A 37 11.61 -1.29 -11.23
CA ASP A 37 10.90 -2.52 -10.85
C ASP A 37 9.38 -2.29 -10.89
N SER A 38 8.61 -3.37 -11.02
CA SER A 38 7.15 -3.31 -10.92
C SER A 38 6.54 -4.64 -10.52
N GLY A 39 5.36 -4.60 -9.91
CA GLY A 39 4.62 -5.79 -9.54
C GLY A 39 3.38 -5.44 -8.74
N HIS A 40 2.90 -6.39 -7.95
CA HIS A 40 1.76 -6.18 -7.08
C HIS A 40 1.88 -6.96 -5.77
N ALA A 41 1.18 -6.49 -4.74
CA ALA A 41 1.05 -7.17 -3.46
C ALA A 41 -0.42 -7.59 -3.25
N LEU A 42 -0.62 -8.79 -2.72
CA LEU A 42 -1.93 -9.29 -2.28
C LEU A 42 -2.03 -9.17 -0.76
N ILE A 43 -2.88 -8.26 -0.29
CA ILE A 43 -2.99 -7.87 1.12
C ILE A 43 -4.06 -8.69 1.86
N GLY A 44 -5.02 -9.27 1.13
CA GLY A 44 -6.15 -9.96 1.73
C GLY A 44 -7.14 -9.00 2.40
N SER A 45 -8.06 -9.57 3.18
CA SER A 45 -8.99 -8.86 4.05
C SER A 45 -8.28 -8.37 5.32
N GLN A 46 -8.68 -7.22 5.84
CA GLN A 46 -8.11 -6.67 7.07
C GLN A 46 -9.21 -6.14 7.99
N PRO A 47 -9.04 -6.21 9.33
CA PRO A 47 -10.03 -5.69 10.28
C PRO A 47 -10.02 -4.15 10.41
N GLY A 48 -9.02 -3.48 9.83
CA GLY A 48 -8.85 -2.03 9.86
C GLY A 48 -7.61 -1.60 9.08
N ASP A 49 -7.17 -0.36 9.33
CA ASP A 49 -5.92 0.18 8.80
C ASP A 49 -4.73 -0.76 9.04
N VAL A 50 -3.86 -0.85 8.04
CA VAL A 50 -2.68 -1.73 8.11
C VAL A 50 -1.47 -1.06 7.48
N THR A 51 -0.31 -1.28 8.06
CA THR A 51 0.99 -1.04 7.42
C THR A 51 1.41 -2.32 6.71
N VAL A 52 1.75 -2.21 5.44
CA VAL A 52 2.21 -3.33 4.62
C VAL A 52 3.67 -3.12 4.30
N LYS A 53 4.50 -4.09 4.63
CA LYS A 53 5.87 -4.19 4.16
C LYS A 53 5.92 -5.20 3.02
N VAL A 54 6.19 -4.72 1.81
CA VAL A 54 6.34 -5.57 0.63
C VAL A 54 7.81 -5.85 0.41
N SER A 55 8.20 -7.12 0.45
CA SER A 55 9.59 -7.56 0.27
C SER A 55 9.80 -8.26 -1.08
N GLY A 56 11.06 -8.44 -1.47
CA GLY A 56 11.45 -9.13 -2.71
C GLY A 56 11.82 -8.20 -3.87
N PHE A 57 12.04 -6.92 -3.59
CA PHE A 57 12.62 -5.96 -4.53
C PHE A 57 14.14 -6.16 -4.65
N ASN A 58 14.68 -5.84 -5.82
CA ASN A 58 16.13 -5.74 -6.03
C ASN A 58 16.46 -4.36 -6.62
N ILE A 59 16.15 -3.33 -5.86
CA ILE A 59 16.32 -1.94 -6.25
C ILE A 59 17.79 -1.54 -6.00
N VAL A 60 18.48 -1.12 -7.06
CA VAL A 60 19.93 -0.83 -7.04
C VAL A 60 20.25 0.49 -6.33
N GLU A 61 19.32 1.43 -6.32
CA GLU A 61 19.46 2.79 -5.80
C GLU A 61 18.12 3.28 -5.25
N ILE A 62 18.13 4.17 -4.25
CA ILE A 62 16.87 4.63 -3.62
C ILE A 62 15.97 5.25 -4.70
N PRO A 63 14.74 4.73 -4.91
CA PRO A 63 13.87 5.20 -5.97
C PRO A 63 13.53 6.68 -5.82
N SER A 64 13.46 7.39 -6.95
CA SER A 64 12.99 8.77 -6.99
C SER A 64 11.49 8.85 -6.77
N VAL A 65 10.73 7.87 -7.30
CA VAL A 65 9.28 7.78 -7.13
C VAL A 65 8.84 6.33 -6.90
N VAL A 66 7.93 6.15 -5.94
CA VAL A 66 7.19 4.90 -5.73
C VAL A 66 5.70 5.21 -5.81
N ILE A 67 5.01 4.52 -6.71
CA ILE A 67 3.56 4.63 -6.86
C ILE A 67 2.92 3.32 -6.41
N CYS A 68 2.05 3.40 -5.41
CA CYS A 68 1.23 2.28 -4.96
C CYS A 68 -0.24 2.58 -5.24
N GLN A 69 -0.94 1.70 -5.95
CA GLN A 69 -2.33 1.90 -6.32
C GLN A 69 -3.18 0.66 -6.01
N ALA A 70 -4.24 0.85 -5.22
CA ALA A 70 -5.24 -0.18 -4.98
C ALA A 70 -6.02 -0.46 -6.28
N ARG A 71 -5.97 -1.71 -6.76
CA ARG A 71 -6.75 -2.14 -7.92
C ARG A 71 -8.15 -2.55 -7.48
N GLN A 72 -9.13 -1.71 -7.80
CA GLN A 72 -10.55 -2.01 -7.52
C GLN A 72 -11.33 -2.57 -8.70
N SER A 73 -10.82 -2.51 -9.94
CA SER A 73 -11.60 -2.94 -11.12
C SER A 73 -12.20 -4.35 -10.97
N THR A 74 -11.40 -5.32 -10.54
CA THR A 74 -11.88 -6.71 -10.33
C THR A 74 -12.82 -6.86 -9.12
N ASN A 75 -12.69 -6.00 -8.11
CA ASN A 75 -13.51 -6.05 -6.89
C ASN A 75 -14.85 -5.32 -7.09
N PHE A 76 -14.84 -4.24 -7.86
CA PHE A 76 -16.02 -3.48 -8.26
C PHE A 76 -17.02 -4.36 -9.01
N ASP A 77 -16.54 -5.14 -9.99
CA ASP A 77 -17.36 -6.08 -10.75
C ASP A 77 -17.95 -7.23 -9.89
N ARG A 78 -17.45 -7.39 -8.66
CA ARG A 78 -17.90 -8.39 -7.67
C ARG A 78 -18.77 -7.78 -6.55
N GLY A 79 -19.14 -6.51 -6.67
CA GLY A 79 -19.99 -5.81 -5.70
C GLY A 79 -19.25 -5.23 -4.49
N TYR A 80 -17.90 -5.25 -4.50
CA TYR A 80 -17.10 -4.58 -3.48
C TYR A 80 -16.76 -3.17 -3.96
N THR A 81 -17.38 -2.16 -3.35
CA THR A 81 -17.24 -0.74 -3.75
C THR A 81 -16.33 0.06 -2.82
N ASP A 82 -15.54 -0.61 -1.98
CA ASP A 82 -14.68 0.02 -1.00
C ASP A 82 -13.60 0.87 -1.69
N GLN A 83 -13.28 2.02 -1.09
CA GLN A 83 -12.28 2.96 -1.60
C GLN A 83 -11.10 3.00 -0.62
N PHE A 84 -9.89 3.14 -1.17
CA PHE A 84 -8.66 3.02 -0.40
C PHE A 84 -7.74 4.22 -0.62
N ALA A 85 -7.18 4.72 0.47
CA ALA A 85 -6.01 5.58 0.46
C ALA A 85 -4.75 4.74 0.72
N ILE A 86 -3.69 5.04 -0.04
CA ILE A 86 -2.37 4.44 0.16
C ILE A 86 -1.35 5.54 0.38
N GLN A 87 -0.48 5.35 1.36
CA GLN A 87 0.62 6.25 1.64
C GLN A 87 1.92 5.45 1.76
N VAL A 88 2.89 5.70 0.89
CA VAL A 88 4.25 5.18 1.04
C VAL A 88 4.89 5.83 2.27
N ILE A 89 5.40 5.00 3.18
CA ILE A 89 6.03 5.42 4.44
C ILE A 89 7.54 5.35 4.34
N GLU A 90 8.05 4.27 3.75
CA GLU A 90 9.48 4.00 3.68
C GLU A 90 9.80 3.16 2.46
N THR A 91 10.94 3.46 1.85
CA THR A 91 11.47 2.72 0.70
C THR A 91 12.90 2.34 0.99
N ALA A 92 13.22 1.08 0.74
CA ALA A 92 14.56 0.53 0.82
C ALA A 92 14.87 -0.25 -0.47
N THR A 93 16.11 -0.69 -0.60
CA THR A 93 16.56 -1.47 -1.77
C THR A 93 15.86 -2.84 -1.88
N THR A 94 15.36 -3.38 -0.76
CA THR A 94 14.76 -4.72 -0.68
C THR A 94 13.29 -4.73 -0.32
N PHE A 95 12.74 -3.60 0.13
CA PHE A 95 11.34 -3.50 0.53
C PHE A 95 10.75 -2.11 0.29
N ILE A 96 9.43 -2.08 0.15
CA ILE A 96 8.61 -0.86 0.19
C ILE A 96 7.59 -1.03 1.30
N ARG A 97 7.47 -0.04 2.17
CA ARG A 97 6.48 0.02 3.25
C ARG A 97 5.46 1.10 2.97
N PHE A 98 4.18 0.74 3.01
CA PHE A 98 3.08 1.68 2.84
C PHE A 98 1.92 1.39 3.79
N ARG A 99 1.15 2.41 4.14
CA ARG A 99 -0.11 2.26 4.86
C ARG A 99 -1.26 2.13 3.88
N VAL A 100 -2.20 1.25 4.18
CA VAL A 100 -3.50 1.15 3.51
C VAL A 100 -4.60 1.50 4.49
N ARG A 101 -5.53 2.32 4.04
CA ARG A 101 -6.73 2.71 4.79
C ARG A 101 -7.95 2.70 3.88
N ARG A 102 -9.07 2.17 4.38
CA ARG A 102 -10.38 2.34 3.76
C ARG A 102 -10.94 3.75 4.03
N ILE A 103 -11.56 4.37 3.04
CA ILE A 103 -11.97 5.79 3.09
C ILE A 103 -13.43 6.06 2.70
N ASP A 104 -14.17 5.08 2.20
CA ASP A 104 -15.56 5.25 1.72
C ASP A 104 -16.62 5.26 2.83
N ASP A 105 -16.31 4.76 4.01
CA ASP A 105 -17.29 4.57 5.08
C ASP A 105 -17.31 5.73 6.11
N GLY A 106 -16.47 6.75 5.91
CA GLY A 106 -16.36 7.90 6.79
C GLY A 106 -15.79 7.60 8.18
N THR A 107 -15.29 6.38 8.44
CA THR A 107 -14.69 6.03 9.72
C THR A 107 -13.16 6.10 9.68
N GLY A 108 -12.57 6.17 10.88
CA GLY A 108 -11.12 6.26 11.07
C GLY A 108 -10.35 4.96 10.87
N SER A 109 -11.04 3.81 10.79
CA SER A 109 -10.42 2.52 11.09
C SER A 109 -11.23 1.30 10.64
N SER A 110 -12.05 1.40 9.60
CA SER A 110 -12.82 0.25 9.14
C SER A 110 -11.99 -0.75 8.36
N GLY A 111 -12.35 -2.02 8.56
CA GLY A 111 -11.83 -3.12 7.78
C GLY A 111 -12.50 -3.27 6.42
N TRP A 112 -12.03 -4.29 5.70
CA TRP A 112 -12.55 -4.71 4.41
C TRP A 112 -12.47 -6.24 4.29
N GLY A 113 -13.41 -6.85 3.55
CA GLY A 113 -13.60 -8.31 3.51
C GLY A 113 -13.04 -9.00 2.26
N GLN A 114 -12.61 -8.24 1.27
CA GLN A 114 -12.12 -8.69 -0.02
C GLN A 114 -10.60 -8.83 -0.03
N ASN A 115 -10.08 -9.61 -0.98
CA ASN A 115 -8.66 -9.60 -1.27
C ASN A 115 -8.29 -8.29 -1.99
N LEU A 116 -7.47 -7.47 -1.33
CA LEU A 116 -6.98 -6.22 -1.92
C LEU A 116 -5.67 -6.46 -2.65
N ARG A 117 -5.65 -6.14 -3.95
CA ARG A 117 -4.43 -6.06 -4.75
C ARG A 117 -3.94 -4.61 -4.79
N VAL A 118 -2.65 -4.41 -4.52
CA VAL A 118 -1.97 -3.12 -4.69
C VAL A 118 -0.90 -3.27 -5.76
N ASP A 119 -1.05 -2.55 -6.87
CA ASP A 119 -0.03 -2.44 -7.90
C ASP A 119 1.06 -1.47 -7.43
N ILE A 120 2.32 -1.81 -7.72
CA ILE A 120 3.50 -1.07 -7.30
C ILE A 120 4.36 -0.78 -8.52
N LEU A 121 4.70 0.49 -8.72
CA LEU A 121 5.61 0.96 -9.74
C LEU A 121 6.77 1.71 -9.08
N VAL A 122 7.99 1.32 -9.43
CA VAL A 122 9.23 1.92 -8.94
C VAL A 122 9.94 2.63 -10.09
N ILE A 123 10.27 3.89 -9.90
CA ILE A 123 10.92 4.74 -10.90
C ILE A 123 12.21 5.28 -10.30
N ASN A 124 13.28 5.22 -11.09
CA ASN A 124 14.58 5.82 -10.78
C ASN A 124 14.77 7.09 -11.62
#